data_AF-A0A6N3C492-F1
#
_entry.id   AF-A0A6N3C492-F1
#
_cell.length_a   1.000
_cell.length_b   1.000
_cell.length_c   1.000
_cell.angle_alpha   90.00
_cell.angle_beta   90.00
_cell.angle_gamma   90.00
#
_symmetry.space_group_name_H-M   'P 1'
#
loop_
_entity.id
_entity.type
_entity.pdbx_description
1 polymer ?
#
loop_
_entity_poly.entity_id
_entity_poly.type
_entity_poly.pdbx_seq_one_letter_code
_entity_poly.pdbx_strand_id
1 'polypeptide(L)'
;MNKFVYNIIYVLIVVGLIALFERIFRNRKDNPTLNKIYKILVVIFWIIATIVTVLLYWAGYGYFKEGNSSVGTKLFVFGILMTVSVGYKIYTLIGNKNGNN
;
A
#
# COMPACT_ATOMS: atom_id res chain seq x y z
N MET A 1 0.56 -21.17 -25.23
CA MET A 1 1.25 -21.15 -23.91
C MET A 1 0.29 -21.66 -22.85
N ASN A 2 0.73 -22.63 -22.04
CA ASN A 2 -0.12 -23.32 -21.06
C ASN A 2 -0.43 -22.40 -19.85
N LYS A 3 -1.66 -22.47 -19.31
CA LYS A 3 -2.12 -21.65 -18.17
C LYS A 3 -1.19 -21.75 -16.94
N PHE A 4 -0.53 -22.90 -16.82
CA PHE A 4 0.47 -23.21 -15.79
C PHE A 4 1.74 -22.34 -15.89
N VAL A 5 2.25 -22.11 -17.11
CA VAL A 5 3.47 -21.35 -17.34
C VAL A 5 3.25 -19.86 -17.04
N TYR A 6 2.09 -19.32 -17.43
CA TYR A 6 1.71 -17.96 -17.07
C TYR A 6 1.60 -17.74 -15.56
N ASN A 7 1.04 -18.72 -14.84
CA ASN A 7 0.93 -18.64 -13.39
C ASN A 7 2.30 -18.64 -12.70
N ILE A 8 3.24 -19.49 -13.16
CA ILE A 8 4.61 -19.52 -12.65
C ILE A 8 5.34 -18.19 -12.91
N ILE A 9 5.22 -17.63 -14.12
CA ILE A 9 5.82 -16.35 -14.46
C ILE A 9 5.25 -15.23 -13.58
N TYR A 10 3.93 -15.22 -13.36
CA TYR A 10 3.27 -14.24 -12.51
C TYR A 10 3.76 -14.31 -11.06
N VAL A 11 3.85 -15.52 -10.50
CA VAL A 11 4.38 -15.74 -9.15
C VAL A 11 5.83 -15.27 -9.05
N LEU A 12 6.68 -15.57 -10.04
CA LEU A 12 8.08 -15.12 -10.06
C LEU A 12 8.20 -13.59 -10.11
N ILE A 13 7.36 -12.92 -10.89
CA ILE A 13 7.32 -11.44 -10.95
C ILE A 13 6.93 -10.87 -9.59
N VAL A 14 5.89 -11.42 -8.96
CA VAL A 14 5.43 -10.96 -7.63
C VAL A 14 6.53 -11.15 -6.58
N VAL A 15 7.17 -12.32 -6.53
CA VAL A 15 8.26 -12.60 -5.59
C VAL A 15 9.45 -11.67 -5.83
N GLY A 16 9.83 -11.45 -7.09
CA GLY A 16 10.91 -10.53 -7.45
C GLY A 16 10.63 -9.08 -7.04
N LEU A 17 9.39 -8.61 -7.22
CA LEU A 17 8.96 -7.29 -6.77
C LEU A 17 9.06 -7.17 -5.24
N ILE A 18 8.56 -8.16 -4.49
CA ILE A 18 8.62 -8.17 -3.01
C ILE A 18 10.08 -8.11 -2.53
N ALA A 19 10.96 -8.90 -3.12
CA ALA A 19 12.39 -8.92 -2.75
C ALA A 19 13.08 -7.58 -3.04
N LEU A 20 12.77 -6.94 -4.18
CA LEU A 20 13.25 -5.60 -4.52
C LEU A 20 12.76 -4.57 -3.50
N PHE A 21 11.48 -4.63 -3.12
CA PHE A 21 10.93 -3.77 -2.09
C PHE A 21 11.66 -3.96 -0.76
N GLU A 22 11.83 -5.19 -0.27
CA GLU A 22 12.56 -5.46 0.96
C GLU A 22 13.98 -4.89 0.94
N ARG A 23 14.71 -5.07 -0.16
CA ARG A 23 16.08 -4.56 -0.29
C ARG A 23 16.14 -3.03 -0.23
N ILE A 24 15.22 -2.34 -0.91
CA ILE A 24 15.09 -0.88 -0.83
C ILE A 24 14.74 -0.47 0.60
N PHE A 25 13.79 -1.17 1.24
CA PHE A 25 13.33 -0.89 2.60
C PHE A 25 14.42 -1.05 3.66
N ARG A 26 15.29 -2.06 3.54
CA ARG A 26 16.39 -2.31 4.48
C ARG A 26 17.56 -1.36 4.27
N ASN A 27 17.93 -1.08 3.02
CA ASN A 27 19.17 -0.34 2.70
C ASN A 27 18.97 1.18 2.50
N ARG A 28 17.75 1.71 2.66
CA ARG A 28 17.43 3.14 2.48
C ARG A 28 18.07 4.08 3.50
N LYS A 29 18.41 3.61 4.70
CA LYS A 29 18.94 4.49 5.76
C LYS A 29 20.35 4.98 5.42
N ASP A 30 21.16 4.12 4.82
CA ASP A 30 22.58 4.38 4.59
C ASP A 30 22.86 4.92 3.17
N ASN A 31 21.84 5.05 2.32
CA ASN A 31 21.99 5.51 0.94
C ASN A 31 20.97 6.61 0.56
N PRO A 32 21.43 7.84 0.28
CA PRO A 32 20.54 8.98 0.01
C PRO A 32 19.74 8.84 -1.28
N THR A 33 20.26 8.16 -2.30
CA THR A 33 19.57 7.90 -3.57
C THR A 33 18.42 6.92 -3.37
N LEU A 34 18.67 5.81 -2.66
CA LEU A 34 17.64 4.84 -2.29
C LEU A 34 16.56 5.47 -1.41
N ASN A 35 16.92 6.38 -0.50
CA ASN A 35 15.95 7.10 0.33
C ASN A 35 15.02 8.03 -0.49
N LYS A 36 15.54 8.71 -1.53
CA LYS A 36 14.70 9.51 -2.44
C LYS A 36 13.71 8.63 -3.21
N ILE A 37 14.19 7.54 -3.81
CA ILE A 37 13.34 6.58 -4.54
C ILE A 37 12.28 6.01 -3.61
N TYR A 38 12.69 5.63 -2.39
CA TYR A 38 11.79 5.14 -1.36
C TYR A 38 10.66 6.14 -1.04
N LYS A 39 10.98 7.42 -0.84
CA LYS A 39 9.97 8.46 -0.56
C LYS A 39 8.95 8.58 -1.70
N ILE A 40 9.41 8.58 -2.95
CA ILE A 40 8.54 8.62 -4.13
C ILE A 40 7.61 7.41 -4.14
N LEU A 41 8.16 6.21 -3.93
CA LEU A 41 7.36 4.98 -3.89
C LEU A 41 6.27 5.04 -2.81
N VAL A 42 6.61 5.46 -1.59
CA VAL A 42 5.63 5.54 -0.49
C VAL A 42 4.51 6.54 -0.81
N VAL A 43 4.81 7.69 -1.43
CA VAL A 43 3.80 8.66 -1.85
C VAL A 43 2.87 8.06 -2.91
N ILE A 44 3.41 7.37 -3.91
CA ILE A 44 2.60 6.69 -4.93
C ILE A 44 1.67 5.65 -4.29
N PHE A 45 2.19 4.83 -3.36
CA PHE A 45 1.37 3.85 -2.65
C PHE A 45 0.26 4.49 -1.83
N TRP A 46 0.49 5.68 -1.26
CA TRP A 46 -0.54 6.38 -0.50
C TRP A 46 -1.65 6.95 -1.38
N ILE A 47 -1.30 7.46 -2.56
CA ILE A 47 -2.29 7.90 -3.56
C ILE A 47 -3.15 6.71 -3.98
N ILE A 48 -2.53 5.57 -4.29
CA ILE A 48 -3.25 4.33 -4.64
C ILE A 48 -4.15 3.88 -3.48
N ALA A 49 -3.64 3.85 -2.24
CA ALA A 49 -4.42 3.47 -1.06
C ALA A 49 -5.63 4.39 -0.86
N THR A 50 -5.49 5.69 -1.10
CA THR A 50 -6.60 6.66 -1.00
C THR A 50 -7.68 6.37 -2.03
N ILE A 51 -7.29 6.12 -3.29
CA ILE A 51 -8.22 5.75 -4.37
C ILE A 51 -8.95 4.45 -4.03
N VAL A 52 -8.22 3.43 -3.60
CA VAL A 52 -8.79 2.13 -3.20
C VAL A 52 -9.77 2.29 -2.05
N THR A 53 -9.46 3.11 -1.05
CA THR A 53 -10.36 3.39 0.07
C THR A 53 -11.66 4.05 -0.38
N VAL A 54 -11.63 4.97 -1.34
CA VAL A 54 -12.85 5.57 -1.91
C VAL A 54 -13.70 4.50 -2.61
N LEU A 55 -13.06 3.61 -3.39
CA LEU A 55 -13.76 2.49 -4.05
C LEU A 55 -14.36 1.51 -3.05
N LEU A 56 -13.61 1.17 -1.98
CA LEU A 56 -14.10 0.33 -0.89
C LEU A 56 -15.26 1.01 -0.16
N TYR A 57 -15.24 2.35 -0.04
CA TYR A 57 -16.31 3.10 0.57
C TYR A 57 -17.59 3.02 -0.27
N TRP A 58 -17.44 3.19 -1.58
CA TRP A 58 -18.53 3.05 -2.54
C TRP A 58 -19.12 1.62 -2.54
N ALA A 59 -18.26 0.61 -2.60
CA ALA A 59 -18.66 -0.79 -2.54
C ALA A 59 -19.34 -1.14 -1.21
N GLY A 60 -18.77 -0.68 -0.10
CA GLY A 60 -19.32 -0.87 1.25
C GLY A 60 -20.73 -0.29 1.36
N TYR A 61 -20.96 0.91 0.83
CA TYR A 61 -22.29 1.53 0.78
C TYR A 61 -23.31 0.68 -0.02
N GLY A 62 -22.88 0.03 -1.11
CA GLY A 62 -23.68 -0.95 -1.83
C GLY A 62 -24.12 -2.11 -0.94
N TYR A 63 -23.19 -2.72 -0.20
CA TYR A 63 -23.50 -3.81 0.73
C TYR A 63 -24.42 -3.39 1.88
N PHE A 64 -24.34 -2.15 2.36
CA PHE A 64 -25.30 -1.63 3.35
C PHE A 64 -26.71 -1.55 2.79
N LYS A 65 -26.88 -1.14 1.53
CA LYS A 65 -28.19 -1.11 0.87
C LYS A 65 -28.78 -2.50 0.65
N GLU A 66 -27.94 -3.51 0.48
CA GLU A 66 -28.34 -4.92 0.36
C GLU A 66 -28.61 -5.59 1.72
N GLY A 67 -28.53 -4.85 2.84
CA GLY A 67 -28.75 -5.38 4.18
C GLY A 67 -27.56 -6.18 4.74
N ASN A 68 -26.45 -6.29 4.01
CA ASN A 68 -25.24 -6.97 4.44
C ASN A 68 -24.26 -6.01 5.14
N SER A 69 -24.70 -5.50 6.29
CA SER A 69 -23.96 -4.53 7.11
C SER A 69 -22.59 -5.05 7.60
N SER A 70 -22.45 -6.37 7.77
CA SER A 70 -21.20 -7.01 8.18
C SER A 70 -20.10 -6.85 7.13
N VAL A 71 -20.41 -7.12 5.86
CA VAL A 71 -19.45 -6.96 4.76
C VAL A 71 -19.15 -5.48 4.51
N GLY A 72 -20.17 -4.62 4.52
CA GLY A 72 -19.99 -3.18 4.37
C GLY A 72 -19.06 -2.58 5.44
N THR A 73 -19.25 -2.96 6.71
CA THR A 73 -18.38 -2.50 7.81
C THR A 73 -16.95 -2.97 7.66
N LYS A 74 -16.72 -4.23 7.25
CA LYS A 74 -15.37 -4.77 7.00
C LYS A 74 -14.65 -4.00 5.89
N LEU A 75 -15.34 -3.67 4.80
CA LEU A 75 -14.76 -2.91 3.68
C LEU A 75 -14.37 -1.49 4.12
N PHE A 76 -15.21 -0.82 4.90
CA PHE A 76 -14.89 0.50 5.46
C PHE A 76 -13.68 0.45 6.41
N VAL A 77 -13.68 -0.46 7.38
CA VAL A 77 -12.58 -0.60 8.35
C VAL A 77 -11.27 -0.92 7.64
N PHE A 78 -11.31 -1.81 6.63
CA PHE A 78 -10.15 -2.17 5.84
C PHE A 78 -9.58 -0.96 5.06
N GLY A 79 -10.43 -0.18 4.40
CA GLY A 79 -10.02 1.03 3.69
C GLY A 79 -9.35 2.06 4.63
N ILE A 80 -9.99 2.35 5.78
CA ILE A 80 -9.44 3.29 6.77
C ILE A 80 -8.08 2.81 7.28
N LEU A 81 -7.97 1.55 7.70
CA LEU A 81 -6.70 0.98 8.19
C LEU A 81 -5.60 1.04 7.14
N MET A 82 -5.93 0.75 5.87
CA MET A 82 -4.99 0.81 4.78
C MET A 82 -4.45 2.24 4.56
N THR A 83 -5.35 3.23 4.44
CA THR A 83 -4.96 4.63 4.22
C THR A 83 -4.18 5.20 5.40
N VAL A 84 -4.61 4.93 6.64
CA VAL A 84 -3.94 5.41 7.86
C VAL A 84 -2.56 4.76 8.03
N SER A 85 -2.43 3.45 7.78
CA SER A 85 -1.14 2.74 7.89
C SER A 85 -0.10 3.29 6.91
N VAL A 86 -0.49 3.52 5.66
CA VAL A 86 0.41 4.11 4.66
C VAL A 86 0.68 5.60 4.97
N GLY A 87 -0.34 6.34 5.41
CA GLY A 87 -0.22 7.76 5.77
C GLY A 87 0.68 8.01 6.99
N TYR A 88 0.61 7.18 8.03
CA TYR A 88 1.51 7.22 9.18
C TYR A 88 2.97 7.01 8.76
N LYS A 89 3.21 6.12 7.80
CA LYS A 89 4.54 5.88 7.24
C LYS A 89 5.06 7.13 6.50
N ILE A 90 4.21 7.88 5.81
CA ILE A 90 4.60 9.16 5.20
C ILE A 90 4.92 10.21 6.27
N TYR A 91 4.04 10.35 7.26
CA TYR A 91 4.21 11.33 8.34
C TYR A 91 5.54 11.12 9.08
N THR A 92 5.88 9.89 9.43
CA THR A 92 7.16 9.56 10.08
C THR A 92 8.38 9.77 9.15
N LEU A 93 8.23 9.63 7.83
CA LEU A 93 9.33 9.83 6.87
C LEU A 93 9.60 11.28 6.47
N ILE A 94 8.58 12.12 6.52
CA ILE A 94 8.65 13.53 6.14
C ILE A 94 8.77 14.40 7.40
N GLY A 95 7.99 14.11 8.44
CA GLY A 95 7.97 14.85 9.71
C GLY A 95 9.22 14.68 10.57
N ASN A 96 9.93 13.54 10.46
CA ASN A 96 11.17 13.33 11.22
C ASN A 96 12.38 14.16 10.72
N LYS A 97 12.19 15.06 9.75
CA LYS A 97 13.20 16.08 9.41
C LYS A 97 13.13 17.31 10.33
N ASN A 98 12.08 17.48 11.13
CA ASN A 98 11.88 18.64 12.01
C ASN A 98 12.08 18.33 13.50
N GLY A 99 12.56 17.14 13.87
CA GLY A 99 12.49 16.63 15.24
C GLY A 99 13.77 15.99 15.78
N ASN A 100 14.95 16.49 15.41
CA ASN A 100 16.18 16.14 16.12
C ASN A 100 17.13 17.35 16.14
N ASN A 101 16.91 18.21 17.14
CA ASN A 101 17.93 19.11 17.68
C ASN A 101 18.82 18.28 18.62
#